data_AF-A0A7Y2PIY6-F1
#
_entry.id   AF-A0A7Y2PIY6-F1
#
_cell.length_a   1.000
_cell.length_b   1.000
_cell.length_c   1.000
_cell.angle_alpha   90.00
_cell.angle_beta   90.00
_cell.angle_gamma   90.00
#
_symmetry.space_group_name_H-M   'P 1'
#
loop_
_entity.id
_entity.type
_entity.pdbx_description
1 polymer ?
#
loop_
_entity_poly.entity_id
_entity_poly.type
_entity_poly.pdbx_seq_one_letter_code
_entity_poly.pdbx_strand_id
1 'polypeptide(L)'
;MSILQAIRTFFFYLLLGTSALLWCSLSFFVAPFLPFRARYRFINVYWCRCALWLTRVFLNIQVEVKGAENIPQQPCVILANHQSTWETFFLSAYFQPLSQVLKRELLYVPFFGWAMAMLRPIAIDRDNPKAALKHIAKKGDELLK
;
A
#
# COMPACT_ATOMS: atom_id res chain seq x y z
N MET A 1 10.84 -20.31 17.84
CA MET A 1 10.23 -18.99 18.16
C MET A 1 9.97 -18.96 19.64
N SER A 2 10.44 -17.94 20.37
CA SER A 2 10.18 -17.85 21.82
C SER A 2 8.71 -17.53 22.09
N ILE A 3 8.21 -17.86 23.28
CA ILE A 3 6.83 -17.55 23.70
C ILE A 3 6.56 -16.04 23.58
N LEU A 4 7.52 -15.21 23.99
CA LEU A 4 7.42 -13.76 23.86
C LEU A 4 7.33 -13.31 22.39
N GLN A 5 8.10 -13.91 21.48
CA GLN A 5 7.99 -13.62 20.05
C GLN A 5 6.61 -14.01 19.51
N ALA A 6 6.09 -15.18 19.90
CA ALA A 6 4.75 -15.63 19.50
C ALA A 6 3.67 -14.63 19.94
N ILE A 7 3.72 -14.17 21.19
CA ILE A 7 2.79 -13.17 21.74
C ILE A 7 2.88 -11.86 20.95
N ARG A 8 4.09 -11.36 20.70
CA ARG A 8 4.30 -10.12 19.94
C ARG A 8 3.75 -10.22 18.52
N THR A 9 4.01 -11.33 17.83
CA THR A 9 3.51 -11.60 16.49
C THR A 9 1.98 -11.72 16.46
N PHE A 10 1.39 -12.38 17.45
CA PHE A 10 -0.07 -12.47 17.59
C PHE A 10 -0.71 -11.08 17.70
N PHE A 11 -0.23 -10.25 18.63
CA PHE A 11 -0.77 -8.89 18.80
C PHE A 11 -0.50 -8.02 17.57
N PHE A 12 0.66 -8.15 16.92
CA PHE A 12 0.94 -7.47 15.67
C PHE A 12 -0.13 -7.75 14.61
N TYR A 13 -0.41 -9.02 14.31
CA TYR A 13 -1.39 -9.38 13.29
C TYR A 13 -2.82 -9.06 13.70
N LEU A 14 -3.16 -9.22 14.99
CA LEU A 14 -4.47 -8.84 15.51
C LEU A 14 -4.73 -7.33 15.31
N LEU A 15 -3.77 -6.49 15.70
CA LEU A 15 -3.89 -5.04 15.58
C LEU A 15 -3.81 -4.58 14.12
N LEU A 16 -2.96 -5.20 13.30
CA LEU A 16 -2.85 -4.88 11.88
C LEU A 16 -4.16 -5.21 11.16
N GLY A 17 -4.71 -6.41 11.36
CA GLY A 17 -5.95 -6.84 10.70
C GLY A 17 -7.18 -6.04 11.16
N THR A 18 -7.32 -5.82 12.47
CA THR A 18 -8.44 -5.02 13.01
C THR A 18 -8.34 -3.56 12.56
N SER A 19 -7.15 -2.95 12.60
CA SER A 19 -6.98 -1.59 12.09
C SER A 19 -7.24 -1.48 10.59
N ALA A 20 -6.84 -2.48 9.78
CA ALA A 20 -7.15 -2.51 8.35
C ALA A 20 -8.66 -2.48 8.10
N LEU A 21 -9.40 -3.35 8.78
CA LEU A 21 -10.85 -3.45 8.64
C LEU A 21 -11.55 -2.15 9.02
N LEU A 22 -11.21 -1.60 10.18
CA LEU A 22 -11.79 -0.34 10.68
C LEU A 22 -11.43 0.84 9.76
N TRP A 23 -10.18 0.93 9.34
CA TRP A 23 -9.70 2.03 8.50
C TRP A 23 -10.28 2.00 7.09
N CYS A 24 -10.38 0.81 6.48
CA CYS A 24 -11.01 0.66 5.16
C CYS A 24 -12.50 0.97 5.21
N SER A 25 -13.18 0.54 6.28
CA SER A 25 -14.60 0.86 6.51
C SER A 25 -14.79 2.38 6.65
N LEU A 26 -14.00 3.03 7.48
CA LEU A 26 -14.01 4.49 7.64
C LEU A 26 -13.69 5.22 6.32
N SER A 27 -12.69 4.73 5.59
CA SER A 27 -12.28 5.27 4.30
C SER A 27 -13.40 5.25 3.27
N PHE A 28 -14.21 4.20 3.22
CA PHE A 28 -15.34 4.15 2.31
C PHE A 28 -16.32 5.32 2.52
N PHE A 29 -16.60 5.69 3.77
CA PHE A 29 -17.54 6.77 4.07
C PHE A 29 -16.90 8.17 4.02
N VAL A 30 -15.62 8.32 4.37
CA VAL A 30 -14.97 9.64 4.45
C VAL A 30 -14.32 10.05 3.13
N ALA A 31 -13.63 9.11 2.48
CA ALA A 31 -12.73 9.41 1.38
C ALA A 31 -13.41 9.96 0.10
N PRO A 32 -14.65 9.60 -0.26
CA PRO A 32 -15.36 10.20 -1.40
C PRO A 32 -15.48 11.72 -1.33
N PHE A 33 -15.53 12.29 -0.12
CA PHE A 33 -15.66 13.73 0.12
C PHE A 33 -14.32 14.49 0.12
N LEU A 34 -13.20 13.77 -0.01
CA LEU A 34 -11.87 14.36 -0.01
C LEU A 34 -11.33 14.56 -1.44
N PRO A 35 -10.58 15.65 -1.71
CA PRO A 35 -9.84 15.80 -2.96
C PRO A 35 -8.75 14.71 -3.06
N PHE A 36 -8.38 14.32 -4.29
CA PHE A 36 -7.57 13.12 -4.53
C PHE A 36 -6.28 13.02 -3.68
N ARG A 37 -5.50 14.12 -3.56
CA ARG A 37 -4.28 14.11 -2.73
C ARG A 37 -4.56 13.89 -1.24
N ALA A 38 -5.63 14.48 -0.70
CA ALA A 38 -6.03 14.26 0.69
C ALA A 38 -6.61 12.85 0.87
N ARG A 39 -7.40 12.38 -0.09
CA ARG A 39 -7.94 11.02 -0.16
C ARG A 39 -6.83 9.97 -0.11
N TYR A 40 -5.81 10.13 -0.96
CA TYR A 40 -4.66 9.22 -1.01
C TYR A 40 -3.90 9.17 0.32
N ARG A 41 -3.63 10.34 0.90
CA ARG A 41 -2.98 10.43 2.21
C ARG A 41 -3.80 9.75 3.31
N PHE A 42 -5.10 10.00 3.32
CA PHE A 42 -6.01 9.46 4.31
C PHE A 42 -6.11 7.93 4.24
N ILE A 43 -6.42 7.39 3.06
CA ILE A 43 -6.58 5.93 2.88
C ILE A 43 -5.24 5.22 3.08
N ASN A 44 -4.19 5.64 2.37
CA ASN A 44 -2.98 4.84 2.23
C ASN A 44 -1.86 5.31 3.16
N VAL A 45 -1.45 6.59 3.07
CA VAL A 45 -0.25 7.07 3.79
C VAL A 45 -0.41 6.93 5.30
N TYR A 46 -1.53 7.37 5.88
CA TYR A 46 -1.73 7.32 7.33
C TYR A 46 -1.87 5.89 7.86
N TRP A 47 -2.63 5.04 7.18
CA TRP A 47 -2.78 3.65 7.61
C TRP A 47 -1.47 2.87 7.45
N CYS A 48 -0.75 3.04 6.35
CA CYS A 48 0.55 2.40 6.18
C CYS A 48 1.59 2.90 7.19
N ARG A 49 1.57 4.18 7.59
CA ARG A 49 2.40 4.67 8.71
C ARG A 49 2.03 4.00 10.03
N CYS A 50 0.74 3.76 10.28
CA CYS A 50 0.28 2.97 11.43
C CYS A 50 0.82 1.53 11.38
N ALA A 51 0.74 0.86 10.22
CA ALA A 51 1.27 -0.49 10.03
C ALA A 51 2.80 -0.55 10.25
N LEU A 52 3.56 0.44 9.77
CA LEU A 52 5.01 0.55 10.02
C LEU A 52 5.31 0.81 11.50
N TRP A 53 4.50 1.63 12.17
CA TRP A 53 4.63 1.85 13.61
C TRP A 53 4.38 0.55 14.40
N LEU A 54 3.33 -0.21 14.06
CA LEU A 54 3.07 -1.53 14.65
C LEU A 54 4.25 -2.48 14.41
N THR A 55 4.82 -2.45 13.21
CA THR A 55 6.00 -3.25 12.84
C THR A 55 7.20 -2.90 13.73
N ARG A 56 7.45 -1.62 13.97
CA ARG A 56 8.52 -1.17 14.89
C ARG A 56 8.25 -1.60 16.33
N VAL A 57 7.04 -1.37 16.86
CA VAL A 57 6.71 -1.64 18.26
C VAL A 57 6.66 -3.14 18.55
N PHE A 58 5.90 -3.90 17.77
CA PHE A 58 5.67 -5.31 18.04
C PHE A 58 6.74 -6.21 17.45
N LEU A 59 7.40 -5.86 16.36
CA LEU A 59 8.41 -6.73 15.73
C LEU A 59 9.85 -6.23 15.92
N ASN A 60 10.04 -5.03 16.52
CA ASN A 60 11.35 -4.39 16.68
C ASN A 60 12.10 -4.21 15.34
N ILE A 61 11.38 -4.07 14.24
CA ILE A 61 11.97 -3.83 12.93
C ILE A 61 12.24 -2.34 12.80
N GLN A 62 13.51 -1.98 12.63
CA GLN A 62 13.97 -0.62 12.40
C GLN A 62 14.32 -0.46 10.92
N VAL A 63 13.99 0.71 10.38
CA VAL A 63 14.09 1.00 8.94
C VAL A 63 15.07 2.14 8.78
N GLU A 64 16.10 1.91 7.97
CA GLU A 64 17.06 2.92 7.57
C GLU A 64 16.91 3.14 6.06
N VAL A 65 16.80 4.40 5.65
CA VAL A 65 16.73 4.79 4.23
C VAL A 65 18.04 5.45 3.86
N LYS A 66 18.72 4.89 2.85
CA LYS A 66 19.98 5.43 2.29
C LYS A 66 19.72 5.87 0.86
N GLY A 67 20.34 6.98 0.43
CA GLY A 67 20.20 7.49 -0.93
C GLY A 67 18.85 8.17 -1.21
N ALA A 68 18.20 8.75 -0.19
CA ALA A 68 16.93 9.46 -0.35
C ALA A 68 17.04 10.68 -1.28
N GLU A 69 18.24 11.27 -1.34
CA GLU A 69 18.62 12.34 -2.26
C GLU A 69 18.56 11.94 -3.74
N ASN A 70 18.61 10.64 -4.05
CA ASN A 70 18.50 10.14 -5.43
C ASN A 70 17.04 10.08 -5.93
N ILE A 71 16.06 10.37 -5.07
CA ILE A 71 14.65 10.33 -5.43
C ILE A 71 14.33 11.52 -6.35
N PRO A 72 13.91 11.28 -7.60
CA PRO A 72 13.60 12.36 -8.52
C PRO A 72 12.34 13.13 -8.09
N GLN A 73 12.29 14.42 -8.41
CA GLN A 73 11.11 15.28 -8.14
C GLN A 73 10.01 15.15 -9.21
N GLN A 74 10.24 14.32 -10.22
CA GLN A 74 9.31 14.05 -11.32
C GLN A 74 8.69 12.65 -11.17
N PRO A 75 7.54 12.38 -11.82
CA PRO A 75 6.97 11.03 -11.87
C PRO A 75 8.03 10.00 -12.30
N CYS A 76 8.07 8.88 -11.59
CA CYS A 76 9.01 7.80 -11.87
C CYS A 76 8.39 6.44 -11.54
N VAL A 77 9.02 5.38 -12.05
CA VAL A 77 8.68 4.00 -11.70
C VAL A 77 9.53 3.58 -10.50
N ILE A 78 8.87 3.23 -9.41
CA ILE A 78 9.53 2.68 -8.22
C ILE A 78 9.53 1.15 -8.34
N LEU A 79 10.73 0.57 -8.37
CA LEU A 79 10.94 -0.87 -8.41
C LEU A 79 11.58 -1.32 -7.10
N ALA A 80 11.01 -2.37 -6.48
CA ALA A 80 11.54 -2.97 -5.27
C ALA A 80 11.44 -4.49 -5.37
N ASN A 81 12.39 -5.19 -4.74
CA ASN A 81 12.27 -6.62 -4.53
C ASN A 81 11.06 -6.90 -3.64
N HIS A 82 10.34 -8.00 -3.90
CA HIS A 82 9.15 -8.38 -3.15
C HIS A 82 9.48 -9.58 -2.24
N GLN A 83 10.01 -9.30 -1.05
CA GLN A 83 10.32 -10.31 -0.03
C GLN A 83 9.18 -10.47 0.97
N SER A 84 8.38 -9.43 1.19
CA SER A 84 7.22 -9.51 2.07
C SER A 84 6.13 -8.48 1.75
N THR A 85 5.07 -8.49 2.56
CA THR A 85 4.02 -7.46 2.52
C THR A 85 4.51 -6.13 3.07
N TRP A 86 5.61 -6.10 3.84
CA TRP A 86 6.13 -4.89 4.47
C TRP A 86 6.46 -3.79 3.46
N GLU A 87 7.01 -4.16 2.29
CA GLU A 87 7.35 -3.26 1.20
C GLU A 87 6.11 -2.50 0.70
N THR A 88 4.96 -3.17 0.66
CA THR A 88 3.68 -2.52 0.29
C THR A 88 3.33 -1.40 1.27
N PHE A 89 3.52 -1.61 2.58
CA PHE A 89 3.29 -0.57 3.58
C PHE A 89 4.34 0.53 3.50
N PHE A 90 5.62 0.16 3.41
CA PHE A 90 6.71 1.12 3.36
C PHE A 90 6.60 2.06 2.16
N LEU A 91 6.48 1.51 0.95
CA LEU A 91 6.41 2.31 -0.28
C LEU A 91 5.18 3.20 -0.30
N SER A 92 4.03 2.73 0.18
CA SER A 92 2.80 3.53 0.26
C SER A 92 2.87 4.67 1.27
N ALA A 93 3.60 4.48 2.37
CA ALA A 93 3.80 5.49 3.40
C ALA A 93 4.87 6.54 3.01
N TYR A 94 5.85 6.11 2.20
CA TYR A 94 7.01 6.91 1.84
C TYR A 94 6.79 7.70 0.55
N PHE A 95 6.21 7.09 -0.48
CA PHE A 95 5.93 7.73 -1.77
C PHE A 95 4.46 8.08 -1.92
N GLN A 96 4.16 9.31 -2.38
CA GLN A 96 2.79 9.77 -2.57
C GLN A 96 2.66 10.84 -3.68
N PRO A 97 1.58 10.80 -4.47
CA PRO A 97 0.69 9.66 -4.67
C PRO A 97 1.39 8.52 -5.44
N LEU A 98 1.12 7.27 -5.08
CA LEU A 98 1.70 6.07 -5.71
C LEU A 98 0.58 5.22 -6.32
N SER A 99 0.66 4.95 -7.62
CA SER A 99 -0.27 4.06 -8.33
C SER A 99 0.31 2.64 -8.35
N GLN A 100 -0.14 1.80 -7.42
CA GLN A 100 0.35 0.43 -7.31
C GLN A 100 -0.24 -0.48 -8.39
N VAL A 101 0.58 -1.42 -8.88
CA VAL A 101 0.11 -2.53 -9.68
C VAL A 101 -0.44 -3.60 -8.74
N LEU A 102 -1.71 -4.00 -8.90
CA LEU A 102 -2.35 -4.98 -8.04
C LEU A 102 -3.21 -5.98 -8.80
N LYS A 103 -3.48 -7.13 -8.18
CA LYS A 103 -4.40 -8.14 -8.71
C LYS A 103 -5.83 -7.58 -8.75
N ARG A 104 -6.47 -7.58 -9.91
CA ARG A 104 -7.81 -6.98 -10.12
C ARG A 104 -8.84 -7.47 -9.10
N GLU A 105 -8.77 -8.75 -8.74
CA GLU A 105 -9.72 -9.39 -7.82
C GLU A 105 -9.71 -8.76 -6.42
N LEU A 106 -8.60 -8.12 -6.02
CA LEU A 106 -8.53 -7.41 -4.74
C LEU A 106 -9.51 -6.23 -4.66
N LEU A 107 -9.91 -5.65 -5.80
CA LEU A 107 -10.88 -4.57 -5.84
C LEU A 107 -12.31 -5.03 -5.49
N TYR A 108 -12.58 -6.34 -5.54
CA TYR A 108 -13.87 -6.91 -5.20
C TYR A 108 -14.05 -7.18 -3.70
N VAL A 109 -12.96 -7.11 -2.91
CA VAL A 109 -13.04 -7.29 -1.45
C VAL A 109 -13.79 -6.10 -0.84
N PRO A 110 -14.90 -6.31 -0.11
CA PRO A 110 -15.66 -5.22 0.48
C PRO A 110 -14.80 -4.35 1.42
N PHE A 111 -15.07 -3.04 1.40
CA PHE A 111 -14.35 -1.97 2.10
C PHE A 111 -12.87 -1.80 1.70
N PHE A 112 -12.06 -2.88 1.73
CA PHE A 112 -10.66 -2.85 1.33
C PHE A 112 -10.50 -2.54 -0.16
N GLY A 113 -11.11 -3.34 -1.02
CA GLY A 113 -11.03 -3.20 -2.47
C GLY A 113 -11.64 -1.89 -2.95
N TRP A 114 -12.73 -1.45 -2.31
CA TRP A 114 -13.40 -0.19 -2.63
C TRP A 114 -12.55 1.02 -2.22
N ALA A 115 -11.90 0.98 -1.05
CA ALA A 115 -10.95 2.00 -0.64
C ALA A 115 -9.76 2.07 -1.60
N MET A 116 -9.22 0.91 -1.99
CA MET A 116 -8.12 0.83 -2.97
C MET A 116 -8.54 1.34 -4.35
N ALA A 117 -9.75 1.04 -4.83
CA ALA A 117 -10.25 1.52 -6.12
C ALA A 117 -10.26 3.06 -6.21
N MET A 118 -10.52 3.75 -5.09
CA MET A 118 -10.49 5.22 -5.01
C MET A 118 -9.08 5.82 -5.16
N LEU A 119 -8.03 5.01 -5.09
CA LEU A 119 -6.62 5.43 -5.21
C LEU A 119 -6.08 5.38 -6.64
N ARG A 120 -6.90 4.99 -7.62
CA ARG A 120 -6.52 4.84 -9.05
C ARG A 120 -5.33 3.87 -9.25
N PRO A 121 -5.39 2.63 -8.70
CA PRO A 121 -4.34 1.64 -8.91
C PRO A 121 -4.33 1.12 -10.35
N ILE A 122 -3.22 0.51 -10.76
CA ILE A 122 -3.14 -0.26 -12.01
C ILE A 122 -3.57 -1.70 -11.70
N ALA A 123 -4.87 -1.96 -11.82
CA ALA A 123 -5.40 -3.31 -11.65
C ALA A 123 -5.08 -4.17 -12.87
N ILE A 124 -4.54 -5.36 -12.64
CA ILE A 124 -4.17 -6.32 -13.68
C ILE A 124 -4.89 -7.65 -13.50
N ASP A 125 -5.28 -8.23 -14.64
CA ASP A 125 -5.70 -9.62 -14.74
C ASP A 125 -4.46 -10.50 -14.85
N ARG A 126 -4.21 -11.35 -13.85
CA ARG A 126 -3.01 -12.19 -13.82
C ARG A 126 -3.14 -13.48 -14.64
N ASP A 127 -4.34 -13.81 -15.11
CA ASP A 127 -4.59 -15.01 -15.91
C ASP A 127 -4.09 -14.84 -17.37
N ASN A 128 -3.83 -13.59 -17.80
CA ASN A 128 -3.19 -13.28 -19.08
C ASN A 128 -1.96 -12.37 -18.89
N PRO A 129 -0.77 -12.94 -18.58
CA PRO A 129 0.44 -12.17 -18.29
C PRO A 129 0.89 -11.23 -19.41
N LYS A 130 0.74 -11.64 -20.68
CA LYS A 130 1.12 -10.80 -21.83
C LYS A 130 0.25 -9.54 -21.93
N ALA A 131 -1.06 -9.71 -21.77
CA ALA A 131 -1.99 -8.59 -21.75
C ALA A 131 -1.75 -7.68 -20.54
N ALA A 132 -1.48 -8.26 -19.36
CA ALA A 132 -1.16 -7.51 -18.15
C ALA A 132 0.07 -6.62 -18.33
N LEU A 133 1.17 -7.13 -18.89
CA LEU A 133 2.37 -6.35 -19.16
C LEU A 133 2.10 -5.18 -20.11
N LYS A 134 1.35 -5.42 -21.21
CA LYS A 134 0.96 -4.36 -22.15
C LYS A 134 0.08 -3.30 -21.48
N HIS A 135 -0.83 -3.72 -20.60
CA HIS A 135 -1.68 -2.82 -19.84
C HIS A 135 -0.88 -1.96 -18.85
N ILE A 136 0.05 -2.57 -18.10
CA ILE A 136 0.96 -1.86 -17.19
C ILE A 136 1.79 -0.84 -17.96
N ALA A 137 2.40 -1.23 -19.08
CA ALA A 137 3.23 -0.33 -19.87
C ALA A 137 2.43 0.89 -20.38
N LYS A 138 1.22 0.66 -20.90
CA LYS A 138 0.34 1.74 -21.36
C LYS A 138 -0.08 2.67 -20.22
N LYS A 139 -0.57 2.12 -19.10
CA LYS A 139 -1.03 2.94 -17.97
C LYS A 139 0.11 3.61 -17.22
N GLY A 140 1.27 2.96 -17.11
CA GLY A 140 2.48 3.55 -16.58
C GLY A 140 2.89 4.78 -17.39
N ASP A 141 2.96 4.66 -18.72
CA ASP A 141 3.29 5.78 -19.62
C ASP A 141 2.31 6.96 -19.46
N GLU A 142 1.00 6.69 -19.36
CA GLU A 142 -0.01 7.73 -19.13
C GLU A 142 0.17 8.45 -17.77
N LEU A 143 0.64 7.75 -16.74
CA LEU A 143 0.81 8.29 -15.38
C LEU A 143 2.16 9.00 -15.17
N LEU A 144 3.11 8.80 -16.08
CA LEU A 144 4.43 9.43 -16.04
C LEU A 144 4.48 10.79 -16.75
N LYS A 145 3.43 11.15 -17.49
CA LYS A 145 3.25 12.42 -18.19
C LYS A 145 2.54 13.44 -17.31
#